data_AF-A0A285TNT5-F1
#
_entry.id   AF-A0A285TNT5-F1
#
_cell.length_a   1.000
_cell.length_b   1.000
_cell.length_c   1.000
_cell.angle_alpha   90.00
_cell.angle_beta   90.00
_cell.angle_gamma   90.00
#
_symmetry.space_group_name_H-M   'P 1'
#
loop_
_entity.id
_entity.type
_entity.pdbx_description
1 polymer ?
#
loop_
_entity_poly.entity_id
_entity_poly.type
_entity_poly.pdbx_seq_one_letter_code
_entity_poly.pdbx_strand_id
1 'polypeptide(L)'
;MPVVRVLRPSLAPNWEAEEEAPLPHVYFEPPDIRLSPLCLFDPKAGEWDASMLISRTTVGWTIRWLAAYEFWEMTGRWIGGGRHEDAGVEKEPENAA
;
A
#
# COMPACT_ATOMS: atom_id res chain seq x y z
N MET A 1 16.20 -0.35 -5.89
CA MET A 1 14.80 -0.60 -5.50
C MET A 1 13.91 0.22 -6.41
N PRO A 2 12.94 -0.37 -7.12
CA PRO A 2 12.08 0.35 -8.05
C PRO A 2 11.11 1.25 -7.29
N VAL A 3 10.90 2.45 -7.83
CA VAL A 3 9.95 3.44 -7.30
C VAL A 3 8.87 3.63 -8.35
N VAL A 4 7.62 3.40 -7.97
CA VAL A 4 6.45 3.53 -8.87
C VAL A 4 5.50 4.57 -8.28
N ARG A 5 5.05 5.50 -9.11
CA ARG A 5 4.05 6.53 -8.76
C ARG A 5 2.96 6.56 -9.81
N VAL A 6 1.74 6.84 -9.37
CA VAL A 6 0.62 7.09 -10.28
C VAL A 6 0.57 8.58 -10.58
N LEU A 7 0.83 8.97 -11.82
CA LEU A 7 0.81 10.38 -12.22
C LEU A 7 -0.59 10.83 -12.65
N ARG A 8 -1.31 9.97 -13.39
CA ARG A 8 -2.68 10.21 -13.87
C ARG A 8 -3.47 8.90 -14.06
N PRO A 9 -4.79 8.90 -13.77
CA PRO A 9 -5.46 9.90 -12.93
C PRO A 9 -4.82 9.97 -11.54
N SER A 10 -4.97 11.09 -10.83
CA SER A 10 -4.35 11.24 -9.50
C SER A 10 -5.07 10.33 -8.50
N LEU A 11 -4.34 9.73 -7.56
CA LEU A 11 -4.94 8.92 -6.50
C LEU A 11 -5.88 9.78 -5.65
N ALA A 12 -7.06 9.26 -5.37
CA ALA A 12 -8.07 9.90 -4.53
C ALA A 12 -7.89 9.39 -3.10
N PRO A 13 -7.48 10.24 -2.14
CA PRO A 13 -7.44 9.81 -0.76
C PRO A 13 -8.87 9.68 -0.23
N ASN A 14 -9.10 8.65 0.58
CA ASN A 14 -10.36 8.38 1.24
C ASN A 14 -10.12 8.28 2.75
N TRP A 15 -10.43 9.37 3.46
CA TRP A 15 -10.27 9.46 4.91
C TRP A 15 -11.36 8.72 5.68
N GLU A 16 -12.44 8.33 5.01
CA GLU A 16 -13.55 7.57 5.58
C GLU A 16 -13.45 6.07 5.28
N ALA A 17 -12.39 5.63 4.58
CA ALA A 17 -12.16 4.22 4.33
C ALA A 17 -12.01 3.44 5.65
N GLU A 18 -12.66 2.28 5.73
CA GLU A 18 -12.63 1.41 6.91
C GLU A 18 -11.22 0.88 7.17
N GLU A 19 -10.50 0.55 6.09
CA GLU A 19 -9.13 0.04 6.14
C GLU A 19 -8.23 0.97 5.33
N GLU A 20 -6.96 1.10 5.74
CA GLU A 20 -5.90 1.71 4.92
C GLU A 20 -6.15 3.17 4.50
N ALA A 21 -6.86 3.94 5.33
CA ALA A 21 -7.01 5.38 5.15
C ALA A 21 -5.68 6.13 5.41
N PRO A 22 -5.38 7.24 4.71
CA PRO A 22 -6.17 7.83 3.63
C PRO A 22 -5.83 7.28 2.23
N LEU A 23 -4.78 6.47 2.09
CA LEU A 23 -4.36 5.82 0.85
C LEU A 23 -3.74 4.47 1.17
N PRO A 24 -4.11 3.39 0.45
CA PRO A 24 -3.67 2.07 0.82
C PRO A 24 -2.28 1.76 0.33
N HIS A 25 -1.46 1.19 1.20
CA HIS A 25 -0.21 0.52 0.80
C HIS A 25 0.68 1.42 -0.11
N VAL A 26 0.94 2.65 0.37
CA VAL A 26 1.89 3.61 -0.20
C VAL A 26 2.96 3.96 0.83
N TYR A 27 4.15 4.37 0.37
CA TYR A 27 5.16 4.99 1.22
C TYR A 27 4.87 6.49 1.30
N PHE A 28 4.18 6.93 2.34
CA PHE A 28 3.77 8.33 2.50
C PHE A 28 4.96 9.28 2.38
N GLU A 29 4.88 10.18 1.40
CA GLU A 29 5.91 11.16 1.14
C GLU A 29 5.28 12.58 1.07
N PRO A 30 5.70 13.52 1.95
CA PRO A 30 5.25 14.90 1.85
C PRO A 30 5.87 15.61 0.62
N PRO A 31 5.28 16.69 0.10
CA PRO A 31 4.09 17.39 0.62
C PRO A 31 2.76 16.87 0.06
N ASP A 32 2.77 16.08 -1.02
CA ASP A 32 1.55 15.58 -1.67
C ASP A 32 1.48 14.05 -1.59
N ILE A 33 0.62 13.56 -0.70
CA ILE A 33 0.42 12.13 -0.48
C ILE A 33 -0.03 11.38 -1.73
N ARG A 34 -0.65 12.05 -2.70
CA ARG A 34 -1.13 11.43 -3.95
C ARG A 34 0.00 11.01 -4.87
N LEU A 35 1.18 11.60 -4.67
CA LEU A 35 2.40 11.23 -5.37
C LEU A 35 3.23 10.20 -4.61
N SER A 36 2.79 9.74 -3.43
CA SER A 36 3.52 8.75 -2.64
C SER A 36 3.85 7.50 -3.47
N PRO A 37 5.07 6.96 -3.40
CA PRO A 37 5.42 5.72 -4.08
C PRO A 37 4.56 4.54 -3.63
N LEU A 38 4.17 3.69 -4.57
CA LEU A 38 3.44 2.47 -4.26
C LEU A 38 4.32 1.50 -3.47
N CYS A 39 3.77 0.91 -2.40
CA CYS A 39 4.38 -0.24 -1.75
C CYS A 39 4.01 -1.47 -2.59
N LEU A 40 4.97 -2.08 -3.28
CA LEU A 40 4.72 -3.19 -4.22
C LEU A 40 5.35 -4.52 -3.80
N PHE A 41 6.28 -4.47 -2.85
CA PHE A 41 7.02 -5.62 -2.33
C PHE A 41 7.57 -5.26 -0.95
N ASP A 42 7.86 -6.28 -0.15
CA ASP A 42 8.49 -6.14 1.17
C ASP A 42 10.03 -6.25 1.04
N PRO A 43 10.78 -5.16 1.25
CA PRO A 43 12.25 -5.19 1.24
C PRO A 43 12.84 -6.04 2.37
N LYS A 44 12.15 -6.16 3.53
CA LYS A 44 12.60 -6.96 4.67
C LYS A 44 12.45 -8.46 4.40
N ALA A 45 11.43 -8.85 3.64
CA ALA A 45 11.24 -10.22 3.19
C ALA A 45 12.10 -10.58 1.95
N GLY A 46 12.81 -9.62 1.35
CA GLY A 46 13.67 -9.85 0.20
C GLY A 46 12.90 -10.23 -1.06
N GLU A 47 11.65 -9.77 -1.21
CA GLU A 47 10.78 -10.12 -2.33
C GLU A 47 11.27 -9.58 -3.69
N TRP A 48 12.18 -8.61 -3.67
CA TRP A 48 12.74 -8.00 -4.86
C TRP A 48 14.27 -7.87 -4.78
N ASP A 49 14.95 -8.18 -5.87
CA ASP A 49 16.36 -7.88 -6.09
C ASP A 49 16.62 -7.32 -7.51
N ALA A 50 17.80 -6.73 -7.71
CA ALA A 50 18.16 -6.02 -8.94
C ALA A 50 18.29 -6.91 -10.19
N SER A 51 18.36 -8.24 -10.05
CA SER A 51 18.38 -9.18 -11.16
C SER A 51 16.98 -9.49 -11.71
N MET A 52 15.92 -9.16 -10.97
CA MET A 52 14.56 -9.46 -11.37
C MET A 52 14.08 -8.51 -12.48
N LEU A 53 13.47 -9.10 -13.52
CA LEU A 53 12.88 -8.32 -14.61
C LEU A 53 11.66 -7.54 -14.12
N ILE A 54 11.69 -6.22 -14.29
CA ILE A 54 10.58 -5.32 -13.94
C ILE A 54 9.25 -5.75 -14.58
N SER A 55 9.29 -6.37 -15.76
CA SER A 55 8.11 -6.88 -16.47
C SER A 55 7.44 -8.06 -15.76
N ARG A 56 8.19 -8.84 -14.99
CA ARG A 56 7.70 -10.00 -14.24
C ARG A 56 7.41 -9.69 -12.77
N THR A 57 7.91 -8.58 -12.25
CA THR A 57 7.71 -8.13 -10.86
C THR A 57 6.93 -6.83 -10.83
N THR A 58 7.63 -5.69 -10.87
CA THR A 58 7.10 -4.34 -10.65
C THR A 58 5.86 -4.03 -11.49
N VAL A 59 5.87 -4.35 -12.78
CA VAL A 59 4.71 -4.09 -13.67
C VAL A 59 3.51 -4.94 -13.25
N GLY A 60 3.71 -6.24 -13.04
CA GLY A 60 2.64 -7.15 -12.61
C GLY A 60 2.08 -6.79 -11.23
N TRP A 61 2.95 -6.38 -10.30
CA TRP A 61 2.55 -5.94 -8.96
C TRP A 61 1.80 -4.62 -9.00
N THR A 62 2.20 -3.68 -9.87
CA THR A 62 1.48 -2.42 -10.08
C THR A 62 0.07 -2.67 -10.61
N ILE A 63 -0.09 -3.59 -11.57
CA ILE A 63 -1.42 -3.95 -12.11
C ILE A 63 -2.32 -4.50 -10.99
N ARG A 64 -1.80 -5.41 -10.16
CA ARG A 64 -2.55 -5.96 -9.01
C ARG A 64 -2.91 -4.89 -7.99
N TRP A 65 -1.96 -4.01 -7.67
CA TRP A 65 -2.18 -2.89 -6.75
C TRP A 65 -3.28 -1.97 -7.26
N LEU A 66 -3.26 -1.59 -8.55
CA LEU A 66 -4.28 -0.73 -9.15
C LEU A 66 -5.67 -1.39 -9.10
N ALA A 67 -5.77 -2.69 -9.42
CA ALA A 67 -7.04 -3.40 -9.31
C ALA A 67 -7.58 -3.46 -7.87
N ALA A 68 -6.70 -3.63 -6.88
CA ALA A 68 -7.08 -3.60 -5.46
C ALA A 68 -7.46 -2.19 -5.00
N TYR A 69 -6.77 -1.16 -5.50
CA TYR A 69 -7.06 0.24 -5.21
C TYR A 69 -8.46 0.64 -5.69
N GLU A 70 -8.86 0.26 -6.91
CA GLU A 70 -10.21 0.56 -7.41
C GLU A 70 -11.30 -0.09 -6.54
N PHE A 71 -11.05 -1.31 -6.05
CA PHE A 71 -11.97 -1.98 -5.13
C PHE A 71 -11.99 -1.30 -3.75
N TRP A 72 -10.83 -0.87 -3.25
CA TRP A 72 -10.73 -0.10 -2.01
C TRP A 72 -11.41 1.26 -2.13
N GLU A 73 -11.31 1.95 -3.25
CA GLU A 73 -12.01 3.21 -3.49
C GLU A 73 -13.54 3.00 -3.45
N MET A 74 -14.02 1.88 -4.01
CA MET A 74 -15.44 1.52 -4.00
C MET A 74 -15.97 1.09 -2.63
N THR A 75 -15.17 0.36 -1.84
CA THR A 75 -15.65 -0.36 -0.65
C THR A 75 -15.09 0.14 0.67
N GLY A 76 -14.02 0.93 0.64
CA GLY A 76 -13.24 1.32 1.80
C GLY A 76 -12.39 0.20 2.41
N ARG A 77 -12.31 -0.98 1.79
CA ARG A 77 -11.63 -2.17 2.32
C ARG A 77 -10.49 -2.63 1.41
N TRP A 78 -9.35 -2.98 1.99
CA TRP A 78 -8.16 -3.32 1.22
C TRP A 78 -8.06 -4.83 0.97
N ILE A 79 -7.95 -5.21 -0.30
CA ILE A 79 -7.84 -6.61 -0.73
C ILE A 79 -6.49 -6.97 -1.34
N GLY A 80 -5.56 -5.99 -1.42
CA GLY A 80 -4.27 -6.17 -2.10
C GLY A 80 -3.26 -7.04 -1.35
N GLY A 81 -3.56 -7.39 -0.08
CA GLY A 81 -2.62 -8.05 0.81
C GLY A 81 -1.40 -7.16 1.10
N GLY A 82 -0.27 -7.79 1.42
CA GLY A 82 0.95 -7.09 1.82
C GLY A 82 1.11 -7.10 3.34
N ARG A 83 2.36 -7.08 3.80
CA ARG A 83 2.66 -7.02 5.23
C ARG A 83 2.66 -5.55 5.65
N HIS A 84 1.76 -5.19 6.55
CA HIS A 84 1.78 -3.90 7.22
C HIS A 84 2.68 -4.02 8.45
N GLU A 85 3.58 -3.06 8.64
CA GLU A 85 4.14 -2.85 9.96
C GLU A 85 3.04 -2.17 10.78
N ASP A 86 2.27 -2.96 11.52
CA ASP A 86 1.35 -2.43 12.51
C ASP A 86 2.17 -1.52 13.42
N ALA A 87 1.98 -0.20 13.29
CA ALA A 87 2.50 0.75 14.26
C ALA A 87 1.86 0.36 15.60
N GLY A 88 2.66 -0.24 16.48
CA GLY A 88 2.21 -1.00 17.65
C GLY A 88 0.97 -0.44 18.32
N VAL A 89 -0.17 -1.06 18.06
CA VAL A 89 -1.31 -0.98 18.97
C VAL A 89 -0.96 -1.90 20.13
N GLU A 90 -0.36 -1.34 21.17
CA GLU A 90 -0.37 -2.00 22.48
C GLU A 90 -1.82 -2.32 22.82
N LYS A 91 -2.15 -3.61 22.84
CA LYS A 91 -3.44 -4.06 23.36
C LYS A 91 -3.44 -3.72 24.85
N GLU A 92 -4.30 -2.80 25.28
CA GLU A 92 -4.60 -2.63 26.70
C GLU A 92 -5.00 -3.99 27.28
N PRO A 93 -4.45 -4.40 28.45
CA PRO A 93 -4.78 -5.68 29.02
C PRO A 93 -6.27 -5.70 29.37
N GLU A 94 -6.95 -6.74 28.87
CA GLU A 94 -8.32 -7.07 29.22
C GLU A 94 -8.47 -7.17 30.75
N ASN A 95 -9.47 -6.47 31.27
CA ASN A 95 -9.82 -6.34 32.68
C ASN A 95 -9.52 -7.61 33.50
N ALA A 96 -8.61 -7.49 34.47
CA ALA A 96 -8.58 -8.39 35.62
C ALA A 96 -9.80 -8.06 36.51
N ALA A 97 -10.80 -8.94 36.47
CA ALA A 97 -11.89 -9.00 37.43
C ALA A 97 -11.41 -9.57 38.78
#